data_AF-A0A174L677-F1
#
_entry.id   AF-A0A174L677-F1
#
_cell.length_a   1.000
_cell.length_b   1.000
_cell.length_c   1.000
_cell.angle_alpha   90.00
_cell.angle_beta   90.00
_cell.angle_gamma   90.00
#
_symmetry.space_group_name_H-M   'P 1'
#
loop_
_entity.id
_entity.type
_entity.pdbx_description
1 polymer ?
#
loop_
_entity_poly.entity_id
_entity_poly.type
_entity_poly.pdbx_seq_one_letter_code
_entity_poly.pdbx_strand_id
1 'polypeptide(L)'
;MPDQKLDNLLNLAMDATPQERAKSENLNVGYDSTTRLWDVIVKYSEPERGLGGDGIQVVPLLGGYAVVTLPETELDAYSDREQVEFIEKPKRLYFETFEGREASCILPVQAELNGLTGEGILVGIVDSGVDYFHPDFRNEDGSSRILRLWDQSVNGNPPESYVTGTEYTKEEIDKALALEETEGRRLVPSRDFSGHGTAVLGIAAGNGRASGGVNRGVAYESELLVVKMGNARENSFPRTTELMEGIDYLVRQAVQMGKPIAINISFGNNYGSHEPYN
;
A
#
# COMPACT_ATOMS: atom_id res chain seq x y z
N MET A 1 -28.30 -26.10 -11.54
CA MET A 1 -27.72 -24.90 -12.16
C MET A 1 -27.25 -24.01 -11.02
N PRO A 2 -26.14 -23.29 -11.15
CA PRO A 2 -25.72 -22.35 -10.11
C PRO A 2 -26.86 -21.36 -9.85
N ASP A 3 -27.15 -21.13 -8.57
CA ASP A 3 -28.18 -20.19 -8.18
C ASP A 3 -27.69 -18.77 -8.52
N GLN A 4 -28.52 -18.04 -9.26
CA GLN A 4 -28.22 -16.69 -9.70
C GLN A 4 -28.24 -15.66 -8.56
N LYS A 5 -28.87 -16.00 -7.43
CA LYS A 5 -28.86 -15.17 -6.22
C LYS A 5 -27.62 -15.40 -5.36
N LEU A 6 -26.85 -16.46 -5.60
CA LEU A 6 -25.60 -16.70 -4.88
C LEU A 6 -24.41 -16.10 -5.64
N ASP A 7 -23.51 -15.44 -4.92
CA ASP A 7 -22.22 -15.02 -5.47
C ASP A 7 -21.45 -16.22 -6.07
N ASN A 8 -20.66 -15.98 -7.11
CA ASN A 8 -19.91 -17.02 -7.81
C ASN A 8 -18.94 -17.79 -6.89
N LEU A 9 -18.31 -17.10 -5.93
CA LEU A 9 -17.40 -17.77 -4.99
C LEU A 9 -18.17 -18.56 -3.94
N LEU A 10 -19.38 -18.16 -3.59
CA LEU A 10 -20.25 -18.92 -2.69
C LEU A 10 -20.78 -20.17 -3.40
N ASN A 11 -21.25 -20.06 -4.64
CA ASN A 11 -21.59 -21.22 -5.49
C ASN A 11 -20.40 -22.20 -5.58
N LEU A 12 -19.20 -21.69 -5.89
CA LEU A 12 -18.00 -22.52 -5.97
C LEU A 12 -17.62 -23.17 -4.64
N ALA A 13 -17.83 -22.48 -3.51
CA ALA A 13 -17.59 -23.04 -2.19
C ALA A 13 -18.59 -24.16 -1.84
N MET A 14 -19.86 -23.98 -2.20
CA MET A 14 -20.90 -24.99 -1.97
C MET A 14 -20.70 -26.25 -2.81
N ASP A 15 -20.24 -26.10 -4.06
CA ASP A 15 -19.98 -27.23 -4.96
C ASP A 15 -18.66 -27.97 -4.65
N ALA A 16 -17.72 -27.30 -3.98
CA ALA A 16 -16.41 -27.87 -3.65
C ALA A 16 -16.47 -28.80 -2.43
N THR A 17 -15.71 -29.90 -2.46
CA THR A 17 -15.52 -30.75 -1.29
C THR A 17 -14.78 -30.00 -0.18
N PRO A 18 -14.90 -30.41 1.10
CA PRO A 18 -14.16 -29.79 2.20
C PRO A 18 -12.64 -29.78 1.96
N GLN A 19 -12.10 -30.82 1.31
CA GLN A 19 -10.68 -30.92 0.95
C GLN A 19 -10.30 -29.94 -0.17
N GLU A 20 -11.20 -29.64 -1.10
CA GLU A 20 -10.97 -28.64 -2.15
C GLU A 20 -11.11 -27.22 -1.60
N ARG A 21 -12.12 -26.95 -0.77
CA ARG A 21 -12.25 -25.65 -0.07
C ARG A 21 -11.02 -25.35 0.77
N ALA A 22 -10.47 -26.34 1.47
CA ALA A 22 -9.27 -26.17 2.31
C ALA A 22 -7.99 -25.84 1.51
N LYS A 23 -7.96 -26.09 0.19
CA LYS A 23 -6.85 -25.71 -0.68
C LYS A 23 -6.92 -24.25 -1.14
N SER A 24 -8.03 -23.58 -0.89
CA SER A 24 -8.21 -22.15 -1.20
C SER A 24 -8.30 -21.35 0.09
N GLU A 25 -7.54 -20.26 0.16
CA GLU A 25 -7.64 -19.32 1.27
C GLU A 25 -8.97 -18.56 1.30
N ASN A 26 -9.73 -18.58 0.19
CA ASN A 26 -10.93 -17.78 0.00
C ASN A 26 -12.23 -18.57 0.14
N LEU A 27 -12.23 -19.88 -0.15
CA LEU A 27 -13.46 -20.66 -0.22
C LEU A 27 -14.07 -21.00 1.15
N ASN A 28 -13.29 -20.98 2.24
CA ASN A 28 -13.81 -21.18 3.60
C ASN A 28 -14.07 -19.87 4.37
N VAL A 29 -13.90 -18.71 3.74
CA VAL A 29 -14.13 -17.42 4.42
C VAL A 29 -15.62 -17.26 4.70
N GLY A 30 -15.97 -17.16 5.98
CA GLY A 30 -17.36 -17.14 6.46
C GLY A 30 -17.91 -18.52 6.85
N TYR A 31 -17.16 -19.61 6.68
CA TYR A 31 -17.61 -20.96 7.03
C TYR A 31 -16.95 -21.48 8.30
N ASP A 32 -17.74 -21.92 9.28
CA ASP A 32 -17.26 -22.64 10.46
C ASP A 32 -17.40 -24.15 10.26
N SER A 33 -16.27 -24.83 10.05
CA SER A 33 -16.24 -26.29 9.85
C SER A 33 -16.70 -27.13 11.05
N THR A 34 -16.69 -26.57 12.27
CA THR A 34 -17.10 -27.28 13.49
C THR A 34 -18.62 -27.28 13.62
N THR A 35 -19.24 -26.11 13.41
CA THR A 35 -20.68 -25.92 13.56
C THR A 35 -21.45 -26.09 12.24
N ARG A 36 -20.74 -26.10 11.11
CA ARG A 36 -21.27 -26.12 9.73
C ARG A 36 -22.20 -24.95 9.43
N LEU A 37 -21.86 -23.79 10.01
CA LEU A 37 -22.56 -22.53 9.79
C LEU A 37 -21.81 -21.69 8.78
N TRP A 38 -22.57 -20.96 7.97
CA TRP A 38 -22.09 -19.91 7.10
C TRP A 38 -22.53 -18.55 7.64
N ASP A 39 -21.57 -17.63 7.74
CA ASP A 39 -21.82 -16.20 7.77
C ASP A 39 -21.88 -15.70 6.32
N VAL A 40 -22.98 -15.05 5.95
CA VAL A 40 -23.18 -14.46 4.62
C VAL A 40 -23.76 -13.05 4.72
N ILE A 41 -23.51 -12.26 3.68
CA ILE A 41 -24.09 -10.93 3.49
C ILE A 41 -25.28 -11.09 2.55
N VAL A 42 -26.47 -10.73 3.01
CA VAL A 42 -27.72 -10.88 2.26
C VAL A 42 -28.25 -9.51 1.90
N LYS A 43 -28.54 -9.30 0.62
CA LYS A 43 -29.38 -8.20 0.13
C LYS A 43 -30.84 -8.68 0.14
N TYR A 44 -31.73 -7.90 0.73
CA TYR A 44 -33.15 -8.24 0.82
C TYR A 44 -34.09 -7.04 0.60
N SER A 45 -35.31 -7.35 0.20
CA SER A 45 -36.45 -6.43 0.10
C SER A 45 -37.30 -6.46 1.37
N GLU A 46 -37.84 -5.31 1.78
CA GLU A 46 -38.76 -5.25 2.93
C GLU A 46 -40.04 -6.07 2.71
N PRO A 47 -40.65 -6.62 3.79
CA PRO A 47 -40.26 -6.48 5.20
C PRO A 47 -39.17 -7.47 5.63
N GLU A 48 -38.31 -7.07 6.57
CA GLU A 48 -37.27 -7.91 7.20
C GLU A 48 -37.83 -9.16 7.92
N ARG A 49 -39.14 -9.12 8.23
CA ARG A 49 -39.84 -10.20 8.93
C ARG A 49 -39.80 -11.48 8.09
N GLY A 50 -39.08 -12.47 8.59
CA GLY A 50 -38.92 -13.78 7.94
C GLY A 50 -37.51 -14.08 7.44
N LEU A 51 -36.54 -13.18 7.65
CA LEU A 51 -35.12 -13.49 7.40
C LEU A 51 -34.52 -14.40 8.48
N GLY A 52 -34.99 -14.29 9.73
CA GLY A 52 -34.57 -15.16 10.84
C GLY A 52 -35.40 -16.44 10.95
N GLY A 53 -34.98 -17.36 11.82
CA GLY A 53 -35.67 -18.62 12.06
C GLY A 53 -34.91 -19.52 13.03
N ASP A 54 -35.38 -20.74 13.21
CA ASP A 54 -34.67 -21.73 14.04
C ASP A 54 -33.30 -22.02 13.42
N GLY A 55 -32.24 -21.76 14.19
CA GLY A 55 -30.86 -21.93 13.73
C GLY A 55 -30.35 -20.84 12.78
N ILE A 56 -31.14 -19.81 12.49
CA ILE A 56 -30.75 -18.70 11.60
C ILE A 56 -30.72 -17.39 12.38
N GLN A 57 -29.52 -16.83 12.51
CA GLN A 57 -29.29 -15.54 13.16
C GLN A 57 -29.17 -14.43 12.12
N VAL A 58 -29.77 -13.28 12.40
CA VAL A 58 -29.79 -12.14 11.47
C VAL A 58 -29.38 -10.87 12.21
N VAL A 59 -28.41 -10.18 11.63
CA VAL A 59 -28.00 -8.83 12.03
C VAL A 59 -28.39 -7.88 10.91
N PRO A 60 -29.48 -7.11 11.05
CA PRO A 60 -29.89 -6.17 10.02
C PRO A 60 -28.91 -5.01 9.89
N LEU A 61 -28.68 -4.60 8.65
CA LEU A 61 -27.88 -3.46 8.24
C LEU A 61 -28.74 -2.48 7.44
N LEU A 62 -28.29 -1.23 7.38
CA LEU A 62 -28.98 -0.19 6.60
C LEU A 62 -28.99 -0.53 5.10
N GLY A 63 -30.05 -0.08 4.41
CA GLY A 63 -30.15 -0.20 2.96
C GLY A 63 -30.57 -1.59 2.48
N GLY A 64 -31.31 -2.36 3.28
CA GLY A 64 -31.80 -3.70 2.90
C GLY A 64 -30.69 -4.73 2.82
N TYR A 65 -29.71 -4.65 3.73
CA TYR A 65 -28.65 -5.64 3.87
C TYR A 65 -28.75 -6.31 5.25
N ALA A 66 -28.29 -7.54 5.37
CA ALA A 66 -28.14 -8.22 6.65
C ALA A 66 -26.90 -9.11 6.64
N VAL A 67 -26.27 -9.29 7.80
CA VAL A 67 -25.37 -10.43 8.03
C VAL A 67 -26.23 -11.56 8.57
N VAL A 68 -26.19 -12.71 7.90
CA VAL A 68 -26.98 -13.88 8.26
C VAL A 68 -26.03 -15.03 8.56
N THR A 69 -26.19 -15.63 9.74
CA THR A 69 -25.52 -16.87 10.11
C THR A 69 -26.53 -18.00 10.02
N LEU A 70 -26.29 -18.97 9.14
CA LEU A 70 -27.23 -20.08 8.88
C LEU A 70 -26.50 -21.40 8.61
N PRO A 71 -27.15 -22.56 8.84
CA PRO A 71 -26.58 -23.86 8.48
C PRO A 71 -26.32 -23.99 6.98
N GLU A 72 -25.21 -24.63 6.61
CA GLU A 72 -24.88 -24.95 5.21
C GLU A 72 -26.03 -25.64 4.47
N THR A 73 -26.78 -26.49 5.17
CA THR A 73 -27.93 -27.21 4.61
C THR A 73 -29.14 -26.32 4.31
N GLU A 74 -29.21 -25.13 4.92
CA GLU A 74 -30.32 -24.19 4.74
C GLU A 74 -30.05 -23.17 3.62
N LEU A 75 -28.82 -23.08 3.11
CA LEU A 75 -28.40 -22.01 2.21
C LEU A 75 -29.23 -21.97 0.91
N ASP A 76 -29.47 -23.12 0.29
CA ASP A 76 -30.28 -23.21 -0.95
C ASP A 76 -31.75 -22.84 -0.69
N ALA A 77 -32.34 -23.35 0.40
CA ALA A 77 -33.71 -23.01 0.77
C ALA A 77 -33.84 -21.52 1.20
N TYR A 78 -32.74 -20.94 1.68
CA TYR A 78 -32.68 -19.55 2.08
C TYR A 78 -32.66 -18.60 0.88
N SER A 79 -31.91 -18.92 -0.18
CA SER A 79 -31.86 -18.11 -1.40
C SER A 79 -33.18 -18.11 -2.16
N ASP A 80 -33.96 -19.18 -2.05
CA ASP A 80 -35.31 -19.28 -2.64
C ASP A 80 -36.35 -18.34 -2.00
N ARG A 81 -36.07 -17.73 -0.85
CA ARG A 81 -37.01 -16.79 -0.19
C ARG A 81 -37.29 -15.59 -1.09
N GLU A 82 -38.56 -15.20 -1.19
CA GLU A 82 -39.00 -14.09 -2.06
C GLU A 82 -38.32 -12.76 -1.71
N GLN A 83 -38.04 -12.54 -0.42
CA GLN A 83 -37.39 -11.33 0.06
C GLN A 83 -35.88 -11.28 -0.25
N VAL A 84 -35.24 -12.42 -0.53
CA VAL A 84 -33.78 -12.47 -0.76
C VAL A 84 -33.49 -12.12 -2.22
N GLU A 85 -32.72 -11.06 -2.41
CA GLU A 85 -32.28 -10.59 -3.73
C GLU A 85 -30.91 -11.17 -4.10
N PHE A 86 -29.98 -11.23 -3.14
CA PHE A 86 -28.62 -11.68 -3.36
C PHE A 86 -27.95 -12.15 -2.06
N ILE A 87 -27.05 -13.13 -2.15
CA ILE A 87 -26.26 -13.65 -1.03
C ILE A 87 -24.78 -13.70 -1.45
N GLU A 88 -23.93 -13.05 -0.67
CA GLU A 88 -22.48 -13.02 -0.85
C GLU A 88 -21.78 -13.61 0.38
N LYS A 89 -20.76 -14.46 0.19
CA LYS A 89 -19.89 -14.85 1.29
C LYS A 89 -18.97 -13.68 1.69
N PRO A 90 -18.59 -13.54 2.97
CA PRO A 90 -17.62 -12.52 3.36
C PRO A 90 -16.28 -12.71 2.63
N LYS A 91 -15.56 -11.59 2.50
CA LYS A 91 -14.20 -11.54 1.95
C LYS A 91 -13.22 -11.31 3.10
N ARG A 92 -12.06 -11.96 3.00
CA ARG A 92 -11.01 -11.80 4.00
C ARG A 92 -10.45 -10.40 3.87
N LEU A 93 -10.33 -9.69 4.99
CA LEU A 93 -9.58 -8.43 5.03
C LEU A 93 -8.12 -8.75 5.33
N TYR A 94 -7.21 -8.06 4.65
CA TYR A 94 -5.77 -8.20 4.79
C TYR A 94 -5.10 -6.83 4.68
N PHE A 95 -3.84 -6.75 5.12
CA PHE A 95 -3.04 -5.55 4.90
C PHE A 95 -2.67 -5.47 3.41
N GLU A 96 -3.17 -4.44 2.71
CA GLU A 96 -3.02 -4.27 1.25
C GLU A 96 -1.57 -4.43 0.76
N THR A 97 -0.59 -3.99 1.54
CA THR A 97 0.83 -4.06 1.18
C THR A 97 1.39 -5.48 1.11
N PHE A 98 0.82 -6.45 1.84
CA PHE A 98 1.29 -7.83 1.82
C PHE A 98 0.76 -8.58 0.58
N GLU A 99 -0.54 -8.44 0.28
CA GLU A 99 -1.12 -9.04 -0.93
C GLU A 99 -0.51 -8.45 -2.21
N GLY A 100 -0.24 -7.14 -2.25
CA GLY A 100 0.43 -6.54 -3.40
C GLY A 100 1.78 -7.20 -3.72
N ARG A 101 2.55 -7.57 -2.67
CA ARG A 101 3.85 -8.26 -2.83
C ARG A 101 3.70 -9.72 -3.24
N GLU A 102 2.75 -10.44 -2.66
CA GLU A 102 2.48 -11.84 -3.02
C GLU A 102 1.92 -11.96 -4.44
N ALA A 103 0.92 -11.16 -4.79
CA ALA A 103 0.32 -11.12 -6.12
C ALA A 103 1.32 -10.70 -7.20
N SER A 104 2.31 -9.86 -6.86
CA SER A 104 3.39 -9.44 -7.77
C SER A 104 4.59 -10.39 -7.79
N CYS A 105 4.50 -11.54 -7.12
CA CYS A 105 5.57 -12.54 -7.03
C CYS A 105 6.92 -11.97 -6.53
N ILE A 106 6.89 -11.00 -5.62
CA ILE A 106 8.10 -10.36 -5.07
C ILE A 106 8.84 -11.32 -4.12
N LEU A 107 8.11 -12.11 -3.32
CA LEU A 107 8.75 -12.99 -2.33
C LEU A 107 9.64 -14.05 -2.98
N PRO A 108 9.21 -14.78 -4.04
CA PRO A 108 10.08 -15.74 -4.72
C PRO A 108 11.36 -15.15 -5.29
N VAL A 109 11.31 -13.96 -5.92
CA VAL A 109 12.50 -13.35 -6.55
C VAL A 109 13.50 -12.81 -5.52
N GLN A 110 13.05 -12.52 -4.30
CA GLN A 110 13.91 -12.16 -3.16
C GLN A 110 14.51 -13.40 -2.46
N ALA A 111 13.81 -14.54 -2.49
CA ALA A 111 14.18 -15.76 -1.75
C ALA A 111 14.99 -16.79 -2.56
N GLU A 112 14.86 -16.82 -3.89
CA GLU A 112 15.56 -17.77 -4.76
C GLU A 112 16.95 -17.27 -5.20
N LEU A 113 17.73 -18.19 -5.79
CA LEU A 113 19.16 -18.15 -6.18
C LEU A 113 19.74 -16.87 -6.82
N ASN A 114 18.92 -15.90 -7.20
CA ASN A 114 19.36 -14.62 -7.77
C ASN A 114 19.52 -13.49 -6.74
N GLY A 115 18.87 -13.56 -5.56
CA GLY A 115 19.04 -12.56 -4.49
C GLY A 115 18.81 -11.12 -4.97
N LEU A 116 17.73 -10.85 -5.71
CA LEU A 116 17.47 -9.52 -6.26
C LEU A 116 16.93 -8.58 -5.17
N THR A 117 17.83 -7.82 -4.57
CA THR A 117 17.55 -6.94 -3.42
C THR A 117 17.48 -5.45 -3.78
N GLY A 118 17.91 -5.10 -5.00
CA GLY A 118 18.10 -3.72 -5.44
C GLY A 118 19.47 -3.12 -5.06
N GLU A 119 20.40 -3.92 -4.54
CA GLU A 119 21.78 -3.49 -4.29
C GLU A 119 22.40 -2.88 -5.57
N GLY A 120 23.08 -1.74 -5.41
CA GLY A 120 23.70 -1.00 -6.52
C GLY A 120 22.73 -0.21 -7.41
N ILE A 121 21.43 -0.28 -7.15
CA ILE A 121 20.40 0.49 -7.85
C ILE A 121 19.93 1.64 -6.95
N LEU A 122 19.74 2.82 -7.53
CA LEU A 122 19.12 3.96 -6.86
C LEU A 122 17.59 3.87 -6.94
N VAL A 123 16.92 4.09 -5.82
CA VAL A 123 15.47 4.35 -5.78
C VAL A 123 15.26 5.83 -5.50
N GLY A 124 14.70 6.52 -6.49
CA GLY A 124 14.33 7.93 -6.42
C GLY A 124 12.84 8.11 -6.14
N ILE A 125 12.47 8.99 -5.23
CA ILE A 125 11.08 9.43 -5.07
C ILE A 125 10.95 10.94 -5.23
N VAL A 126 9.88 11.38 -5.88
CA VAL A 126 9.42 12.77 -5.88
C VAL A 126 8.04 12.80 -5.24
N ASP A 127 7.98 13.17 -3.95
CA ASP A 127 6.78 12.96 -3.12
C ASP A 127 6.62 14.03 -2.02
N SER A 128 5.82 13.77 -0.98
CA SER A 128 5.63 14.62 0.20
C SER A 128 6.86 14.66 1.13
N GLY A 129 7.91 13.92 0.79
CA GLY A 129 9.16 13.79 1.52
C GLY A 129 9.35 12.40 2.12
N VAL A 130 10.20 12.33 3.14
CA VAL A 130 10.44 11.09 3.89
C VAL A 130 10.68 11.40 5.37
N ASP A 131 10.20 10.53 6.25
CA ASP A 131 10.72 10.45 7.60
C ASP A 131 12.09 9.76 7.63
N TYR A 132 13.16 10.54 7.47
CA TYR A 132 14.52 10.00 7.44
C TYR A 132 14.99 9.41 8.78
N PHE A 133 14.28 9.65 9.89
CA PHE A 133 14.54 9.00 11.18
C PHE A 133 14.01 7.56 11.26
N HIS A 134 13.12 7.17 10.35
CA HIS A 134 12.50 5.86 10.36
C HIS A 134 13.56 4.75 10.19
N PRO A 135 13.53 3.67 11.01
CA PRO A 135 14.54 2.60 10.97
C PRO A 135 14.72 1.95 9.59
N ASP A 136 13.66 1.93 8.78
CA ASP A 136 13.69 1.26 7.47
C ASP A 136 14.55 1.95 6.41
N PHE A 137 14.87 3.24 6.62
CA PHE A 137 15.72 4.04 5.73
C PHE A 137 17.14 4.20 6.27
N ARG A 138 17.52 3.35 7.24
CA ARG A 138 18.83 3.33 7.88
C ARG A 138 19.53 1.99 7.65
N ASN A 139 20.84 2.05 7.46
CA ASN A 139 21.73 0.90 7.44
C ASN A 139 21.81 0.24 8.82
N GLU A 140 22.45 -0.92 8.88
CA GLU A 140 22.59 -1.67 10.13
C GLU A 140 23.41 -0.93 11.19
N ASP A 141 24.41 -0.16 10.75
CA ASP A 141 25.25 0.72 11.58
C ASP A 141 24.52 1.98 12.06
N GLY A 142 23.27 2.18 11.64
CA GLY A 142 22.44 3.33 12.00
C GLY A 142 22.61 4.55 11.09
N SER A 143 23.53 4.51 10.11
CA SER A 143 23.67 5.56 9.09
C SER A 143 22.49 5.56 8.11
N SER A 144 22.28 6.66 7.41
CA SER A 144 21.25 6.85 6.40
C SER A 144 21.51 6.04 5.14
N ARG A 145 20.46 5.45 4.57
CA ARG A 145 20.43 4.95 3.18
C ARG A 145 20.11 6.03 2.15
N ILE A 146 19.64 7.19 2.62
CA ILE A 146 19.34 8.36 1.79
C ILE A 146 20.66 9.08 1.50
N LEU A 147 21.06 9.10 0.22
CA LEU A 147 22.29 9.75 -0.25
C LEU A 147 22.12 11.26 -0.39
N ARG A 148 20.91 11.67 -0.82
CA ARG A 148 20.50 13.05 -0.98
C ARG A 148 19.02 13.21 -0.68
N LEU A 149 18.70 14.30 0.03
CA LEU A 149 17.34 14.74 0.26
C LEU A 149 17.23 16.20 -0.16
N TRP A 150 16.44 16.50 -1.18
CA TRP A 150 16.11 17.87 -1.54
C TRP A 150 14.70 18.22 -1.05
N ASP A 151 14.60 19.17 -0.13
CA ASP A 151 13.31 19.73 0.31
C ASP A 151 13.07 21.07 -0.36
N GLN A 152 12.20 21.08 -1.39
CA GLN A 152 11.84 22.28 -2.13
C GLN A 152 11.06 23.30 -1.29
N SER A 153 10.50 22.91 -0.14
CA SER A 153 9.75 23.80 0.76
C SER A 153 10.62 24.55 1.77
N VAL A 154 11.87 24.14 1.98
CA VAL A 154 12.78 24.76 2.94
C VAL A 154 13.68 25.76 2.24
N ASN A 155 13.49 27.05 2.50
CA ASN A 155 14.40 28.08 1.98
C ASN A 155 15.80 27.93 2.59
N GLY A 156 16.81 27.86 1.74
CA GLY A 156 18.19 27.75 2.19
C GLY A 156 19.16 27.56 1.04
N ASN A 157 19.79 26.39 0.98
CA ASN A 157 20.86 26.08 0.06
C ASN A 157 20.35 25.12 -1.05
N PRO A 158 19.75 25.63 -2.14
CA PRO A 158 19.25 24.78 -3.20
C PRO A 158 20.40 24.05 -3.91
N PRO A 159 20.15 22.88 -4.51
CA PRO A 159 21.15 22.20 -5.32
C PRO A 159 21.60 23.09 -6.49
N GLU A 160 22.81 22.84 -7.00
CA GLU A 160 23.38 23.61 -8.11
C GLU A 160 22.44 23.60 -9.31
N SER A 161 22.18 24.78 -9.90
CA SER A 161 21.21 25.03 -10.99
C SER A 161 19.74 25.17 -10.59
N TYR A 162 19.38 25.04 -9.30
CA TYR A 162 18.02 25.28 -8.80
C TYR A 162 17.97 26.55 -7.95
N VAL A 163 16.77 27.14 -7.87
CA VAL A 163 16.57 28.46 -7.24
C VAL A 163 15.90 28.39 -5.86
N THR A 164 15.27 27.28 -5.51
CA THR A 164 14.48 27.11 -4.29
C THR A 164 14.76 25.79 -3.59
N GLY A 165 14.43 25.74 -2.30
CA GLY A 165 14.63 24.57 -1.46
C GLY A 165 16.00 24.49 -0.83
N THR A 166 16.23 23.39 -0.12
CA THR A 166 17.49 23.05 0.52
C THR A 166 17.84 21.59 0.26
N GLU A 167 19.03 21.35 -0.25
CA GLU A 167 19.61 20.01 -0.36
C GLU A 167 20.31 19.62 0.93
N TYR A 168 20.08 18.38 1.36
CA TYR A 168 20.78 17.73 2.46
C TYR A 168 21.52 16.51 1.92
N THR A 169 22.80 16.46 2.25
CA THR A 169 23.71 15.37 1.92
C THR A 169 23.58 14.20 2.90
N LYS A 170 24.01 13.00 2.50
CA LYS A 170 24.13 11.86 3.41
C LYS A 170 24.88 12.23 4.68
N GLU A 171 25.96 12.98 4.57
CA GLU A 171 26.80 13.38 5.70
C GLU A 171 26.04 14.27 6.69
N GLU A 172 25.17 15.15 6.21
CA GLU A 172 24.31 15.97 7.07
C GLU A 172 23.19 15.17 7.70
N ILE A 173 22.59 14.24 6.95
CA ILE A 173 21.55 13.33 7.46
C ILE A 173 22.15 12.41 8.54
N ASP A 174 23.34 11.85 8.31
CA ASP A 174 24.04 11.01 9.28
C ASP A 174 24.38 11.77 10.56
N LYS A 175 24.82 13.03 10.44
CA LYS A 175 25.02 13.91 11.61
C LYS A 175 23.71 14.17 12.35
N ALA A 176 22.61 14.38 11.65
CA ALA A 176 21.30 14.53 12.27
C ALA A 176 20.84 13.24 12.98
N LEU A 177 21.07 12.07 12.38
CA LEU A 177 20.71 10.76 12.94
C LEU A 177 21.57 10.36 14.14
N ALA A 178 22.76 10.95 14.31
CA ALA A 178 23.61 10.76 15.48
C ALA A 178 23.14 11.55 16.71
N LEU A 179 22.16 12.44 16.55
CA LEU A 179 21.55 13.23 17.61
C LEU A 179 20.16 12.70 17.97
N GLU A 180 19.65 13.12 19.12
CA GLU A 180 18.23 12.93 19.44
C GLU A 180 17.34 13.58 18.39
N GLU A 181 16.19 13.00 18.10
CA GLU A 181 15.36 13.37 16.95
C GLU A 181 15.03 14.87 16.91
N THR A 182 14.73 15.47 18.06
CA THR A 182 14.42 16.91 18.13
C THR A 182 15.62 17.78 17.74
N GLU A 183 16.84 17.38 18.09
CA GLU A 183 18.06 18.11 17.76
C GLU A 183 18.52 17.84 16.33
N GLY A 184 18.45 16.58 15.89
CA GLY A 184 18.75 16.21 14.51
C GLY A 184 17.83 16.93 13.51
N ARG A 185 16.55 17.08 13.83
CA ARG A 185 15.60 17.85 13.02
C ARG A 185 15.79 19.36 13.10
N ARG A 186 16.69 19.89 13.95
CA ARG A 186 17.16 21.28 13.83
C ARG A 186 18.25 21.42 12.78
N LEU A 187 19.04 20.37 12.55
CA LEU A 187 20.06 20.34 11.50
C LEU A 187 19.44 20.07 10.12
N VAL A 188 18.58 19.06 10.04
CA VAL A 188 17.84 18.69 8.83
C VAL A 188 16.34 18.84 9.11
N PRO A 189 15.76 20.05 8.94
CA PRO A 189 14.36 20.32 9.28
C PRO A 189 13.31 19.67 8.35
N SER A 190 13.73 18.92 7.32
CA SER A 190 12.81 18.23 6.44
C SER A 190 11.96 17.21 7.21
N ARG A 191 10.66 17.25 6.97
CA ARG A 191 9.65 16.35 7.54
C ARG A 191 8.61 16.02 6.49
N ASP A 192 8.21 14.76 6.46
CA ASP A 192 7.03 14.30 5.74
C ASP A 192 5.80 14.37 6.66
N PHE A 193 5.07 15.49 6.58
CA PHE A 193 3.87 15.68 7.38
C PHE A 193 2.66 14.89 6.87
N SER A 194 2.67 14.51 5.59
CA SER A 194 1.59 13.71 5.00
C SER A 194 1.74 12.23 5.32
N GLY A 195 2.98 11.75 5.47
CA GLY A 195 3.32 10.33 5.59
C GLY A 195 3.24 9.55 4.27
N HIS A 196 2.79 10.19 3.18
CA HIS A 196 2.58 9.54 1.89
C HIS A 196 3.91 9.09 1.28
N GLY A 197 4.88 10.01 1.15
CA GLY A 197 6.20 9.69 0.61
C GLY A 197 6.97 8.67 1.45
N THR A 198 6.83 8.73 2.78
CA THR A 198 7.37 7.71 3.69
C THR A 198 6.77 6.33 3.41
N ALA A 199 5.45 6.22 3.25
CA ALA A 199 4.78 4.96 2.94
C ALA A 199 5.18 4.42 1.55
N VAL A 200 5.19 5.29 0.54
CA VAL A 200 5.60 4.98 -0.83
C VAL A 200 7.05 4.46 -0.87
N LEU A 201 7.97 5.15 -0.19
CA LEU A 201 9.36 4.73 -0.12
C LEU A 201 9.53 3.44 0.69
N GLY A 202 8.71 3.22 1.71
CA GLY A 202 8.65 1.97 2.45
C GLY A 202 8.32 0.78 1.57
N ILE A 203 7.29 0.89 0.72
CA ILE A 203 6.91 -0.13 -0.26
C ILE A 203 8.04 -0.36 -1.27
N ALA A 204 8.59 0.73 -1.82
CA ALA A 204 9.62 0.64 -2.85
C ALA A 204 10.92 0.04 -2.32
N ALA A 205 11.41 0.49 -1.16
CA ALA A 205 12.78 0.25 -0.73
C ALA A 205 13.01 0.17 0.79
N GLY A 206 11.97 0.15 1.63
CA GLY A 206 12.14 -0.01 3.08
C GLY A 206 12.83 -1.34 3.44
N ASN A 207 13.82 -1.35 4.33
CA ASN A 207 14.49 -2.62 4.67
C ASN A 207 13.72 -3.50 5.66
N GLY A 208 12.59 -3.01 6.18
CA GLY A 208 11.69 -3.73 7.08
C GLY A 208 12.23 -3.89 8.51
N ARG A 209 13.31 -3.20 8.90
CA ARG A 209 13.90 -3.28 10.26
C ARG A 209 12.88 -2.96 11.36
N ALA A 210 12.01 -1.99 11.16
CA ALA A 210 10.98 -1.62 12.13
C ALA A 210 9.96 -2.74 12.39
N SER A 211 9.89 -3.74 11.50
CA SER A 211 8.93 -4.85 11.56
C SER A 211 9.60 -6.24 11.66
N GLY A 212 10.91 -6.30 11.93
CA GLY A 212 11.63 -7.58 11.92
C GLY A 212 11.68 -8.26 10.55
N GLY A 213 11.53 -7.50 9.46
CA GLY A 213 11.57 -7.99 8.08
C GLY A 213 10.19 -8.32 7.48
N VAL A 214 9.10 -8.22 8.23
CA VAL A 214 7.73 -8.51 7.75
C VAL A 214 7.32 -7.51 6.66
N ASN A 215 7.43 -6.22 6.95
CA ASN A 215 7.07 -5.12 6.05
C ASN A 215 8.28 -4.60 5.27
N ARG A 216 9.01 -5.52 4.62
CA ARG A 216 10.14 -5.19 3.76
C ARG A 216 9.66 -4.71 2.39
N GLY A 217 10.30 -3.68 1.86
CA GLY A 217 10.07 -3.18 0.50
C GLY A 217 10.61 -4.11 -0.59
N VAL A 218 10.36 -3.73 -1.84
CA VAL A 218 10.77 -4.51 -3.01
C VAL A 218 12.30 -4.47 -3.21
N ALA A 219 12.89 -3.27 -3.20
CA ALA A 219 14.31 -3.02 -3.43
C ALA A 219 15.00 -2.60 -2.12
N TYR A 220 14.99 -3.52 -1.15
CA TYR A 220 15.31 -3.26 0.25
C TYR A 220 16.80 -3.00 0.56
N GLU A 221 17.70 -3.20 -0.40
CA GLU A 221 19.13 -2.84 -0.30
C GLU A 221 19.53 -1.66 -1.20
N SER A 222 18.57 -1.04 -1.90
CA SER A 222 18.85 0.14 -2.72
C SER A 222 19.27 1.36 -1.90
N GLU A 223 20.10 2.21 -2.49
CA GLU A 223 20.36 3.55 -1.96
C GLU A 223 19.27 4.51 -2.43
N LEU A 224 18.98 5.52 -1.62
CA LEU A 224 17.77 6.33 -1.78
C LEU A 224 18.12 7.77 -2.17
N LEU A 225 17.34 8.32 -3.10
CA LEU A 225 17.33 9.75 -3.42
C LEU A 225 15.92 10.29 -3.24
N VAL A 226 15.78 11.37 -2.49
CA VAL A 226 14.46 11.88 -2.12
C VAL A 226 14.31 13.33 -2.51
N VAL A 227 13.23 13.64 -3.22
CA VAL A 227 12.76 15.00 -3.42
C VAL A 227 11.43 15.16 -2.71
N LYS A 228 11.39 16.06 -1.73
CA LYS A 228 10.15 16.56 -1.15
C LYS A 228 9.69 17.74 -1.97
N MET A 229 8.54 17.60 -2.60
CA MET A 229 7.97 18.67 -3.41
C MET A 229 7.50 19.84 -2.54
N GLY A 230 7.77 21.05 -3.04
CA GLY A 230 7.42 22.28 -2.37
C GLY A 230 5.94 22.61 -2.53
N ASN A 231 5.33 23.17 -1.49
CA ASN A 231 4.00 23.76 -1.62
C ASN A 231 4.13 25.14 -2.27
N ALA A 232 3.48 25.35 -3.42
CA ALA A 232 3.58 26.63 -4.11
C ALA A 232 2.96 27.79 -3.30
N ARG A 233 1.99 27.51 -2.41
CA ARG A 233 1.24 28.44 -1.53
C ARG A 233 0.58 27.72 -0.33
N GLU A 234 0.15 28.50 0.68
CA GLU A 234 -0.67 28.02 1.81
C GLU A 234 -1.94 27.31 1.30
N ASN A 235 -2.19 26.07 1.74
CA ASN A 235 -3.28 25.20 1.29
C ASN A 235 -3.27 24.80 -0.21
N SER A 236 -2.10 24.74 -0.85
CA SER A 236 -1.97 24.25 -2.24
C SER A 236 -1.13 22.98 -2.35
N PHE A 237 -1.45 22.16 -3.36
CA PHE A 237 -0.63 21.01 -3.75
C PHE A 237 0.59 21.45 -4.57
N PRO A 238 1.67 20.65 -4.59
CA PRO A 238 2.79 20.87 -5.51
C PRO A 238 2.35 20.88 -6.98
N ARG A 239 3.04 21.66 -7.81
CA ARG A 239 2.71 21.79 -9.24
C ARG A 239 3.61 20.90 -10.07
N THR A 240 3.26 20.77 -11.35
CA THR A 240 4.07 20.05 -12.32
C THR A 240 5.49 20.62 -12.48
N THR A 241 5.72 21.91 -12.16
CA THR A 241 7.05 22.52 -12.16
C THR A 241 7.95 21.93 -11.08
N GLU A 242 7.46 21.85 -9.84
CA GLU A 242 8.18 21.23 -8.72
C GLU A 242 8.49 19.76 -9.00
N LEU A 243 7.54 19.04 -9.59
CA LEU A 243 7.72 17.66 -10.04
C LEU A 243 8.81 17.54 -11.11
N MET A 244 8.76 18.35 -12.17
CA MET A 244 9.73 18.32 -13.26
C MET A 244 11.15 18.63 -12.78
N GLU A 245 11.30 19.63 -11.91
CA GLU A 245 12.59 19.94 -11.29
C GLU A 245 13.09 18.76 -10.42
N GLY A 246 12.20 18.13 -9.65
CA GLY A 246 12.53 16.96 -8.85
C GLY A 246 13.03 15.79 -9.68
N ILE A 247 12.38 15.50 -10.81
CA ILE A 247 12.80 14.43 -11.73
C ILE A 247 14.16 14.76 -12.34
N ASP A 248 14.35 15.98 -12.86
CA ASP A 248 15.62 16.42 -13.44
C ASP A 248 16.76 16.31 -12.42
N TYR A 249 16.52 16.73 -11.18
CA TYR A 249 17.47 16.60 -10.08
C TYR A 249 17.89 15.15 -9.83
N LEU A 250 16.93 14.23 -9.70
CA LEU A 250 17.20 12.81 -9.47
C LEU A 250 18.01 12.18 -10.61
N VAL A 251 17.67 12.51 -11.86
CA VAL A 251 18.41 12.04 -13.04
C VAL A 251 19.84 12.57 -13.04
N ARG A 252 20.05 13.85 -12.72
CA ARG A 252 21.40 14.44 -12.62
C ARG A 252 22.22 13.77 -11.53
N GLN A 253 21.66 13.52 -10.36
CA GLN A 253 22.35 12.81 -9.28
C GLN A 253 22.74 11.39 -9.71
N ALA A 254 21.84 10.65 -10.34
CA ALA A 254 22.12 9.30 -10.85
C ALA A 254 23.27 9.30 -11.88
N VAL A 255 23.27 10.25 -12.82
CA VAL A 255 24.34 10.43 -13.81
C VAL A 255 25.67 10.79 -13.13
N GLN A 256 25.67 11.72 -12.18
CA GLN A 256 26.87 12.10 -11.43
C GLN A 256 27.46 10.93 -10.63
N MET A 257 26.60 10.06 -10.08
CA MET A 257 27.01 8.88 -9.33
C MET A 257 27.36 7.68 -10.22
N GLY A 258 27.05 7.73 -11.52
CA GLY A 258 27.25 6.62 -12.45
C GLY A 258 26.40 5.40 -12.12
N LYS A 259 25.20 5.58 -11.53
CA LYS A 259 24.32 4.50 -11.08
C LYS A 259 22.98 4.50 -11.82
N PRO A 260 22.40 3.32 -12.10
CA PRO A 260 21.03 3.25 -12.61
C PRO A 260 20.03 3.70 -11.54
N ILE A 261 18.92 4.30 -11.97
CA ILE A 261 17.86 4.80 -11.08
C ILE A 261 16.48 4.37 -11.56
N ALA A 262 15.64 3.96 -10.62
CA ALA A 262 14.19 3.89 -10.79
C ALA A 262 13.54 5.05 -10.04
N ILE A 263 12.78 5.89 -10.75
CA ILE A 263 12.10 7.05 -10.15
C ILE A 263 10.62 6.72 -10.03
N ASN A 264 10.10 6.74 -8.80
CA ASN A 264 8.68 6.61 -8.54
C ASN A 264 8.01 7.98 -8.40
N ILE A 265 6.91 8.16 -9.12
CA ILE A 265 6.08 9.35 -9.11
C ILE A 265 4.67 8.92 -8.73
N SER A 266 4.36 8.95 -7.43
CA SER A 266 3.02 8.61 -6.91
C SER A 266 2.09 9.84 -6.89
N PHE A 267 2.24 10.69 -7.91
CA PHE A 267 1.38 11.86 -8.16
C PHE A 267 0.93 11.84 -9.61
N GLY A 268 -0.32 12.25 -9.84
CA GLY A 268 -0.89 12.33 -11.18
C GLY A 268 -1.98 13.37 -11.25
N ASN A 269 -2.23 13.87 -12.46
CA ASN A 269 -3.40 14.66 -12.79
C ASN A 269 -3.98 14.16 -14.13
N ASN A 270 -5.20 14.59 -14.46
CA ASN A 270 -5.89 14.19 -15.69
C ASN A 270 -6.09 15.35 -16.67
N TYR A 271 -5.12 16.28 -16.74
CA TYR A 271 -5.23 17.47 -17.59
C TYR A 271 -4.55 17.26 -18.95
N GLY A 272 -5.28 17.57 -20.03
CA GLY A 272 -4.79 17.51 -21.40
C GLY A 272 -5.35 16.34 -22.21
N SER A 273 -5.10 16.34 -23.52
CA SER A 273 -5.44 15.20 -24.38
C SER A 273 -4.54 14.00 -24.07
N HIS A 274 -5.09 12.79 -24.12
CA HIS A 274 -4.34 11.54 -24.00
C HIS A 274 -3.79 11.05 -25.34
N GLU A 275 -4.05 11.78 -26.43
CA GLU A 275 -3.38 11.55 -27.70
C GLU A 275 -1.97 12.19 -27.65
N PRO A 276 -0.90 11.42 -27.92
CA PRO A 276 0.43 11.99 -28.03
C PRO A 276 0.44 13.02 -29.18
N TYR A 277 1.04 14.18 -28.93
CA TYR A 277 1.29 15.15 -30.00
C TYR A 277 2.29 14.52 -30.97
N ASN A 278 1.81 14.22 -32.18
CA ASN A 278 2.66 13.83 -33.33
C ASN A 278 3.22 15.06 -34.03
#